data_AF-A0A226MRL3-F1
#
_entry.id   AF-A0A226MRL3-F1
#
_cell.length_a   1.000
_cell.length_b   1.000
_cell.length_c   1.000
_cell.angle_alpha   90.00
_cell.angle_beta   90.00
_cell.angle_gamma   90.00
#
_symmetry.space_group_name_H-M   'P 1'
#
loop_
_entity.id
_entity.type
_entity.pdbx_description
1 polymer ?
#
loop_
_entity_poly.entity_id
_entity_poly.type
_entity_poly.pdbx_seq_one_letter_code
_entity_poly.pdbx_strand_id
1 'polypeptide(L)'
;MEELIRRDKNRPSVVMWSVANEPAAELPPAAYYFKTLIAHTKALDPSRPVTFVTDTNYAVDHGAPYVDVICVNSYFSWYHDPGHLEVIPLQLTAQFENWYKTYQKPIIQSEYGADSVPGLHSDPPVMFSEEYQKAMLKEYHSVFDKKRKEYVIGELIWNFADFMTNQGKLVLNNSPFSLQA
;
A
#
# COMPACT_ATOMS: atom_id res chain seq x y z
N MET A 1 5.41 10.47 -16.78
CA MET A 1 4.26 9.68 -17.29
C MET A 1 4.29 9.49 -18.81
N GLU A 2 4.50 10.54 -19.60
CA GLU A 2 4.54 10.45 -21.08
C GLU A 2 5.45 9.34 -21.61
N GLU A 3 6.70 9.25 -21.13
CA GLU A 3 7.65 8.24 -21.59
C GLU A 3 7.24 6.81 -21.25
N LEU A 4 6.82 6.58 -19.99
CA LEU A 4 6.35 5.29 -19.49
C LEU A 4 5.16 4.79 -20.32
N ILE A 5 4.14 5.63 -20.48
CA ILE A 5 2.93 5.28 -21.23
C ILE A 5 3.27 5.07 -22.71
N ARG A 6 4.07 5.95 -23.32
CA ARG A 6 4.47 5.78 -24.72
C ARG A 6 5.15 4.44 -24.96
N ARG A 7 6.00 3.99 -24.03
CA ARG A 7 6.71 2.71 -24.07
C ARG A 7 5.76 1.51 -23.89
N ASP A 8 4.85 1.58 -22.91
CA ASP A 8 4.17 0.39 -22.39
C ASP A 8 2.68 0.28 -22.73
N LYS A 9 2.06 1.32 -23.34
CA LYS A 9 0.62 1.35 -23.67
C LYS A 9 0.08 0.15 -24.46
N ASN A 10 0.94 -0.54 -25.21
CA ASN A 10 0.57 -1.71 -26.02
C ASN A 10 0.76 -3.06 -25.30
N ARG A 11 1.11 -3.05 -24.00
CA ARG A 11 1.26 -4.27 -23.20
C ARG A 11 -0.09 -4.66 -22.58
N PRO A 12 -0.67 -5.83 -22.92
CA PRO A 12 -1.94 -6.27 -22.33
C PRO A 12 -1.80 -6.63 -20.84
N SER A 13 -0.58 -6.95 -20.38
CA SER A 13 -0.30 -7.22 -18.96
C SER A 13 -0.28 -5.95 -18.11
N VAL A 14 -0.12 -4.77 -18.72
CA VAL A 14 -0.25 -3.50 -17.99
C VAL A 14 -1.74 -3.19 -17.92
N VAL A 15 -2.27 -3.12 -16.70
CA VAL A 15 -3.73 -2.97 -16.48
C VAL A 15 -4.09 -1.69 -15.74
N MET A 16 -3.12 -0.99 -15.15
CA MET A 16 -3.33 0.24 -14.37
C MET A 16 -2.02 1.04 -14.31
N TRP A 17 -2.12 2.37 -14.24
CA TRP A 17 -0.95 3.25 -14.05
C TRP A 17 -0.88 3.74 -12.61
N SER A 18 0.21 3.45 -11.91
CA SER A 18 0.53 4.09 -10.62
C SER A 18 1.44 5.28 -10.86
N VAL A 19 1.08 6.46 -10.36
CA VAL A 19 1.82 7.72 -10.63
C VAL A 19 2.82 8.10 -9.53
N ALA A 20 2.72 7.50 -8.35
CA ALA A 20 3.60 7.75 -7.20
C ALA A 20 3.49 6.62 -6.16
N ASN A 21 4.50 6.52 -5.29
CA ASN A 21 4.51 5.66 -4.10
C ASN A 21 4.77 6.50 -2.85
N GLU A 22 3.92 6.35 -1.84
CA GLU A 22 3.98 7.02 -0.52
C GLU A 22 4.38 8.51 -0.60
N PRO A 23 3.65 9.32 -1.40
CA PRO A 23 3.85 10.75 -1.42
C PRO A 23 3.29 11.37 -0.13
N ALA A 24 3.79 12.55 0.26
CA ALA A 24 3.18 13.37 1.30
C ALA A 24 1.84 13.97 0.83
N ALA A 25 0.82 13.12 0.69
CA ALA A 25 -0.49 13.43 0.12
C ALA A 25 -1.36 14.29 1.05
N GLU A 26 -0.98 14.42 2.32
CA GLU A 26 -1.60 15.29 3.32
C GLU A 26 -1.24 16.77 3.17
N LEU A 27 -0.20 17.09 2.38
CA LEU A 27 0.22 18.47 2.20
C LEU A 27 -0.75 19.23 1.27
N PRO A 28 -1.09 20.50 1.57
CA PRO A 28 -2.03 21.27 0.75
C PRO A 28 -1.72 21.32 -0.77
N PRO A 29 -0.45 21.40 -1.22
CA PRO A 29 -0.12 21.35 -2.65
C PRO A 29 -0.46 20.02 -3.34
N ALA A 30 -0.59 18.91 -2.60
CA ALA A 30 -0.82 17.58 -3.16
C ALA A 30 -2.13 17.52 -3.95
N ALA A 31 -3.17 18.25 -3.53
CA ALA A 31 -4.44 18.31 -4.24
C ALA A 31 -4.27 18.75 -5.71
N TYR A 32 -3.59 19.88 -5.92
CA TYR A 32 -3.36 20.42 -7.26
C TYR A 32 -2.41 19.53 -8.07
N TYR A 33 -1.36 19.03 -7.41
CA TYR A 33 -0.37 18.14 -8.01
C TYR A 33 -1.03 16.87 -8.57
N PHE A 34 -1.75 16.13 -7.73
CA PHE A 34 -2.37 14.87 -8.14
C PHE A 34 -3.52 15.06 -9.11
N LYS A 35 -4.34 16.11 -8.94
CA LYS A 35 -5.37 16.46 -9.94
C LYS A 35 -4.76 16.62 -11.33
N THR A 36 -3.65 17.34 -11.43
CA THR A 36 -2.98 17.63 -12.69
C THR A 36 -2.32 16.37 -13.27
N LEU A 37 -1.56 15.65 -12.45
CA LEU A 37 -0.81 14.46 -12.88
C LEU A 37 -1.75 13.33 -13.32
N ILE A 38 -2.83 13.08 -12.58
CA ILE A 38 -3.80 12.03 -12.90
C ILE A 38 -4.61 12.40 -14.14
N ALA A 39 -5.07 13.65 -14.26
CA ALA A 39 -5.77 14.10 -15.46
C ALA A 39 -4.89 13.97 -16.72
N HIS A 40 -3.62 14.36 -16.62
CA HIS A 40 -2.67 14.23 -17.72
C HIS A 40 -2.40 12.75 -18.07
N THR A 41 -2.23 11.89 -17.07
CA THR A 41 -2.04 10.43 -17.27
C THR A 41 -3.23 9.82 -18.00
N LYS A 42 -4.46 10.16 -17.60
CA LYS A 42 -5.69 9.72 -18.27
C LYS A 42 -5.82 10.25 -19.70
N ALA A 43 -5.33 11.46 -19.97
CA ALA A 43 -5.32 12.02 -21.32
C ALA A 43 -4.35 11.27 -22.26
N LEU A 44 -3.23 10.78 -21.73
CA LEU A 44 -2.25 10.00 -22.49
C LEU A 44 -2.71 8.57 -22.79
N ASP A 45 -3.40 7.93 -21.85
CA ASP A 45 -3.99 6.60 -22.01
C ASP A 45 -5.36 6.51 -21.32
N PRO A 46 -6.45 6.78 -22.05
CA PRO A 46 -7.81 6.70 -21.49
C PRO A 46 -8.30 5.25 -21.33
N SER A 47 -7.53 4.23 -21.76
CA SER A 47 -7.96 2.83 -21.74
C SER A 47 -7.74 2.12 -20.39
N ARG A 48 -7.00 2.74 -19.47
CA ARG A 48 -6.61 2.14 -18.18
C ARG A 48 -6.89 3.07 -17.00
N PRO A 49 -7.26 2.51 -15.83
CA PRO A 49 -7.38 3.28 -14.60
C PRO A 49 -6.02 3.85 -14.15
N VAL A 50 -6.08 4.91 -13.34
CA VAL A 50 -4.93 5.58 -12.75
C VAL A 50 -5.06 5.59 -11.23
N THR A 51 -3.95 5.27 -10.55
CA THR A 51 -3.83 5.25 -9.10
C THR A 51 -2.52 5.93 -8.67
N PHE A 52 -2.35 6.09 -7.36
CA PHE A 52 -1.05 6.16 -6.70
C PHE A 52 -1.16 5.35 -5.41
N VAL A 53 -0.02 4.98 -4.85
CA VAL A 53 0.05 4.21 -3.62
C VAL A 53 0.23 5.16 -2.43
N THR A 54 -0.63 5.07 -1.42
CA THR A 54 -0.65 5.96 -0.26
C THR A 54 -0.43 5.20 1.05
N ASP A 55 0.33 5.77 1.97
CA ASP A 55 0.40 5.41 3.40
C ASP A 55 -0.28 6.49 4.28
N THR A 56 -0.86 7.51 3.64
CA THR A 56 -1.50 8.65 4.32
C THR A 56 -2.86 8.27 4.90
N ASN A 57 -3.27 8.96 5.97
CA ASN A 57 -4.61 8.78 6.53
C ASN A 57 -5.70 9.28 5.56
N TYR A 58 -6.72 8.45 5.35
CA TYR A 58 -7.87 8.72 4.48
C TYR A 58 -8.57 10.08 4.70
N ALA A 59 -8.50 10.67 5.89
CA ALA A 59 -9.18 11.91 6.21
C ALA A 59 -8.43 13.15 5.68
N VAL A 60 -7.13 13.02 5.42
CA VAL A 60 -6.27 14.13 5.00
C VAL A 60 -5.60 13.88 3.65
N ASP A 61 -5.81 12.72 3.03
CA ASP A 61 -5.27 12.44 1.70
C ASP A 61 -5.95 13.31 0.62
N HIS A 62 -5.19 14.28 0.11
CA HIS A 62 -5.65 15.20 -0.91
C HIS A 62 -5.53 14.67 -2.34
N GLY A 63 -4.84 13.54 -2.56
CA GLY A 63 -4.70 12.88 -3.86
C GLY A 63 -5.82 11.88 -4.16
N ALA A 64 -6.29 11.17 -3.13
CA ALA A 64 -7.28 10.10 -3.22
C ALA A 64 -8.61 10.49 -3.91
N PRO A 65 -9.12 11.74 -3.85
CA PRO A 65 -10.28 12.14 -4.65
C PRO A 65 -10.11 11.91 -6.16
N TYR A 66 -8.89 11.92 -6.70
CA TYR A 66 -8.64 11.97 -8.14
C TYR A 66 -8.35 10.60 -8.80
N VAL A 67 -7.94 9.60 -8.03
CA VAL A 67 -7.64 8.24 -8.54
C VAL A 67 -8.89 7.45 -8.91
N ASP A 68 -8.74 6.41 -9.73
CA ASP A 68 -9.83 5.46 -10.03
C ASP A 68 -9.89 4.30 -9.03
N VAL A 69 -8.73 3.88 -8.52
CA VAL A 69 -8.56 2.80 -7.55
C VAL A 69 -7.68 3.32 -6.41
N ILE A 70 -8.04 3.00 -5.17
CA ILE A 70 -7.25 3.34 -3.99
C ILE A 70 -6.24 2.21 -3.76
N CYS A 71 -4.95 2.53 -3.70
CA CYS A 71 -3.90 1.58 -3.30
C CYS A 71 -3.31 2.06 -1.98
N VAL A 72 -3.40 1.24 -0.93
CA VAL A 72 -2.95 1.62 0.43
C VAL A 72 -1.86 0.68 0.90
N ASN A 73 -0.80 1.27 1.42
CA ASN A 73 0.24 0.60 2.17
C ASN A 73 -0.07 0.71 3.66
N SER A 74 -0.01 -0.41 4.38
CA SER A 74 -0.10 -0.37 5.83
C SER A 74 0.56 -1.59 6.48
N TYR A 75 1.24 -1.33 7.59
CA TYR A 75 2.14 -2.26 8.27
C TYR A 75 1.76 -2.39 9.76
N PHE A 76 0.49 -2.74 10.02
CA PHE A 76 -0.03 -3.04 11.35
C PHE A 76 0.65 -4.26 11.95
N SER A 77 0.93 -4.23 13.25
CA SER A 77 1.80 -5.12 14.02
C SER A 77 3.30 -5.03 13.69
N TRP A 78 3.71 -4.27 12.67
CA TRP A 78 5.13 -4.08 12.34
C TRP A 78 5.62 -2.68 12.71
N TYR A 79 5.16 -1.64 11.99
CA TYR A 79 5.48 -0.24 12.34
C TYR A 79 4.45 0.38 13.29
N HIS A 80 3.23 -0.12 13.27
CA HIS A 80 2.18 0.28 14.19
C HIS A 80 1.88 -0.87 15.14
N ASP A 81 2.01 -0.65 16.45
CA ASP A 81 1.82 -1.66 17.49
C ASP A 81 2.74 -2.90 17.30
N PRO A 82 4.07 -2.71 17.25
CA PRO A 82 5.04 -3.76 16.93
C PRO A 82 4.89 -4.99 17.81
N GLY A 83 4.76 -6.18 17.20
CA GLY A 83 4.61 -7.44 17.93
C GLY A 83 3.17 -7.86 18.21
N HIS A 84 2.19 -6.95 18.05
CA HIS A 84 0.79 -7.19 18.42
C HIS A 84 -0.04 -7.67 17.22
N LEU A 85 0.02 -8.96 16.90
CA LEU A 85 -0.72 -9.54 15.77
C LEU A 85 -2.25 -9.39 15.93
N GLU A 86 -2.74 -9.41 17.17
CA GLU A 86 -4.15 -9.33 17.52
C GLU A 86 -4.82 -8.00 17.10
N VAL A 87 -4.05 -6.94 16.86
CA VAL A 87 -4.60 -5.64 16.44
C VAL A 87 -4.91 -5.57 14.95
N ILE A 88 -4.28 -6.42 14.12
CA ILE A 88 -4.40 -6.39 12.66
C ILE A 88 -5.86 -6.45 12.22
N PRO A 89 -6.70 -7.41 12.69
CA PRO A 89 -8.06 -7.51 12.19
C PRO A 89 -8.91 -6.27 12.46
N LEU A 90 -8.70 -5.64 13.62
CA LEU A 90 -9.41 -4.43 14.04
C LEU A 90 -8.98 -3.22 13.20
N GLN A 91 -7.67 -2.96 13.14
CA GLN A 91 -7.11 -1.78 12.49
C GLN A 91 -7.31 -1.81 10.97
N LEU A 92 -7.08 -2.96 10.35
CA LEU A 92 -7.23 -3.13 8.91
C LEU A 92 -8.70 -3.06 8.47
N THR A 93 -9.61 -3.63 9.26
CA THR A 93 -11.06 -3.47 9.03
C THR A 93 -11.46 -2.00 9.07
N ALA A 94 -11.00 -1.26 10.09
CA ALA A 94 -11.29 0.15 10.24
C ALA A 94 -10.72 0.98 9.08
N GLN A 95 -9.47 0.73 8.68
CA GLN A 95 -8.84 1.36 7.52
C GLN A 95 -9.70 1.20 6.26
N PHE A 96 -10.05 -0.05 5.93
CA PHE A 96 -10.85 -0.36 4.75
C PHE A 96 -12.22 0.29 4.76
N GLU A 97 -12.91 0.26 5.88
CA GLU A 97 -14.22 0.90 5.99
C GLU A 97 -14.14 2.41 5.88
N ASN A 98 -13.13 3.04 6.45
CA ASN A 98 -12.96 4.48 6.39
C ASN A 98 -12.63 4.95 4.97
N TRP A 99 -11.68 4.29 4.29
CA TRP A 99 -11.37 4.56 2.89
C TRP A 99 -12.59 4.39 2.00
N TYR A 100 -13.32 3.28 2.15
CA TYR A 100 -14.49 3.03 1.32
C TYR A 100 -15.61 4.04 1.62
N LYS A 101 -15.96 4.28 2.89
CA LYS A 101 -17.00 5.26 3.28
C LYS A 101 -16.70 6.66 2.74
N THR A 102 -15.45 7.09 2.74
CA THR A 102 -15.08 8.44 2.27
C THR A 102 -15.09 8.58 0.75
N TYR A 103 -14.57 7.60 0.02
CA TYR A 103 -14.32 7.77 -1.43
C TYR A 103 -15.14 6.88 -2.34
N GLN A 104 -15.75 5.80 -1.83
CA GLN A 104 -16.56 4.84 -2.59
C GLN A 104 -15.85 4.28 -3.83
N LYS A 105 -14.56 3.94 -3.70
CA LYS A 105 -13.72 3.38 -4.76
C LYS A 105 -13.21 1.98 -4.39
N PRO A 106 -12.91 1.12 -5.38
CA PRO A 106 -12.23 -0.15 -5.13
C PRO A 106 -10.88 0.08 -4.46
N ILE A 107 -10.49 -0.85 -3.58
CA ILE A 107 -9.28 -0.76 -2.76
C ILE A 107 -8.36 -1.95 -3.05
N ILE A 108 -7.07 -1.68 -3.19
CA ILE A 108 -6.00 -2.69 -3.20
C ILE A 108 -5.12 -2.43 -1.97
N GLN A 109 -4.85 -3.47 -1.18
CA GLN A 109 -3.72 -3.41 -0.25
C GLN A 109 -2.45 -3.61 -1.09
N SER A 110 -1.74 -2.53 -1.38
CA SER A 110 -0.58 -2.55 -2.29
C SER A 110 0.70 -2.98 -1.61
N GLU A 111 0.80 -2.80 -0.30
CA GLU A 111 1.89 -3.33 0.50
C GLU A 111 1.43 -3.69 1.91
N TYR A 112 1.92 -4.84 2.38
CA TYR A 112 1.85 -5.31 3.75
C TYR A 112 2.86 -6.44 3.92
N GLY A 113 3.48 -6.55 5.09
CA GLY A 113 4.46 -7.58 5.36
C GLY A 113 5.28 -7.28 6.62
N ALA A 114 6.15 -8.19 6.97
CA ALA A 114 7.13 -8.04 8.03
C ALA A 114 8.47 -8.57 7.53
N ASP A 115 9.56 -7.91 7.95
CA ASP A 115 10.90 -8.46 7.74
C ASP A 115 10.99 -9.83 8.41
N SER A 116 11.70 -10.76 7.75
CA SER A 116 11.96 -12.10 8.26
C SER A 116 13.39 -12.49 7.95
N VAL A 117 14.12 -12.97 8.95
CA VAL A 117 15.50 -13.43 8.79
C VAL A 117 15.47 -14.95 8.61
N PRO A 118 15.94 -15.50 7.48
CA PRO A 118 15.94 -16.94 7.26
C PRO A 118 16.66 -17.71 8.38
N GLY A 119 16.00 -18.74 8.91
CA GLY A 119 16.49 -19.56 10.02
C GLY A 119 16.27 -18.97 11.42
N LEU A 120 15.69 -17.78 11.54
CA LEU A 120 15.23 -17.25 12.82
C LEU A 120 13.83 -17.80 13.12
N HIS A 121 13.76 -18.72 14.07
CA HIS A 121 12.52 -19.35 14.50
C HIS A 121 12.17 -19.00 15.96
N SER A 122 10.89 -18.89 16.26
CA SER A 122 10.41 -18.69 17.64
C SER A 122 8.98 -19.17 17.84
N ASP A 123 8.72 -19.73 19.03
CA ASP A 123 7.37 -19.99 19.56
C ASP A 123 7.32 -19.50 21.02
N PRO A 124 6.49 -18.48 21.37
CA PRO A 124 5.57 -17.76 20.47
C PRO A 124 6.31 -16.97 19.37
N PRO A 125 5.62 -16.61 18.27
CA PRO A 125 6.22 -15.82 17.19
C PRO A 125 6.74 -14.46 17.69
N VAL A 126 7.94 -14.09 17.27
CA VAL A 126 8.54 -12.78 17.58
C VAL A 126 8.92 -12.04 16.30
N MET A 127 8.92 -10.72 16.31
CA MET A 127 9.35 -9.92 15.15
C MET A 127 10.67 -10.44 14.55
N PHE A 128 10.79 -10.42 13.23
CA PHE A 128 11.87 -11.01 12.43
C PHE A 128 11.89 -12.54 12.31
N SER A 129 11.13 -13.29 13.13
CA SER A 129 11.03 -14.75 12.94
C SER A 129 10.15 -15.13 11.73
N GLU A 130 10.42 -16.28 11.13
CA GLU A 130 9.61 -16.84 10.05
C GLU A 130 8.15 -17.05 10.49
N GLU A 131 7.95 -17.51 11.73
CA GLU A 131 6.62 -17.70 12.31
C GLU A 131 5.85 -16.38 12.43
N TYR A 132 6.53 -15.26 12.68
CA TYR A 132 5.88 -13.96 12.83
C TYR A 132 5.39 -13.41 11.48
N GLN A 133 6.23 -13.46 10.44
CA GLN A 133 5.80 -13.07 9.10
C GLN A 133 4.60 -13.91 8.64
N LYS A 134 4.66 -15.23 8.84
CA LYS A 134 3.55 -16.14 8.52
C LYS A 134 2.27 -15.79 9.30
N ALA A 135 2.38 -15.56 10.61
CA ALA A 135 1.23 -15.25 11.46
C ALA A 135 0.59 -13.90 11.09
N MET A 136 1.42 -12.88 10.84
CA MET A 136 0.97 -11.56 10.37
C MET A 136 0.20 -11.65 9.05
N LEU A 137 0.76 -12.31 8.04
CA LEU A 137 0.10 -12.49 6.74
C LEU A 137 -1.26 -13.19 6.89
N LYS A 138 -1.35 -14.18 7.77
CA LYS A 138 -2.59 -14.89 8.06
C LYS A 138 -3.67 -13.97 8.65
N GLU A 139 -3.31 -13.08 9.57
CA GLU A 139 -4.26 -12.12 10.15
C GLU A 139 -4.76 -11.12 9.10
N TYR A 140 -3.86 -10.61 8.24
CA TYR A 140 -4.24 -9.75 7.11
C TYR A 140 -5.20 -10.46 6.14
N HIS A 141 -4.86 -11.67 5.70
CA HIS A 141 -5.68 -12.48 4.79
C HIS A 141 -7.08 -12.74 5.36
N SER A 142 -7.19 -12.93 6.67
CA SER A 142 -8.49 -13.12 7.33
C SER A 142 -9.45 -11.93 7.17
N VAL A 143 -8.92 -10.71 7.03
CA VAL A 143 -9.69 -9.50 6.76
C VAL A 143 -9.98 -9.36 5.28
N PHE A 144 -9.00 -9.61 4.42
CA PHE A 144 -9.16 -9.56 2.97
C PHE A 144 -10.27 -10.51 2.50
N ASP A 145 -10.32 -11.74 3.01
CA ASP A 145 -11.36 -12.73 2.65
C ASP A 145 -12.78 -12.27 2.98
N LYS A 146 -12.93 -11.42 3.99
CA LYS A 146 -14.20 -10.78 4.33
C LYS A 146 -14.50 -9.63 3.38
N LYS A 147 -13.56 -8.70 3.23
CA LYS A 147 -13.74 -7.43 2.50
C LYS A 147 -13.69 -7.56 0.98
N ARG A 148 -13.14 -8.66 0.45
CA ARG A 148 -13.11 -8.96 -1.01
C ARG A 148 -14.48 -9.18 -1.63
N LYS A 149 -15.50 -9.39 -0.80
CA LYS A 149 -16.91 -9.52 -1.22
C LYS A 149 -17.58 -8.17 -1.39
N GLU A 150 -16.91 -7.08 -1.00
CA GLU A 150 -17.48 -5.73 -0.95
C GLU A 150 -16.72 -4.77 -1.87
N TYR A 151 -15.46 -4.45 -1.55
CA TYR A 151 -14.70 -3.39 -2.24
C TYR A 151 -13.18 -3.57 -2.25
N VAL A 152 -12.64 -4.59 -1.57
CA VAL A 152 -11.21 -4.93 -1.68
C VAL A 152 -11.02 -5.82 -2.91
N ILE A 153 -10.19 -5.40 -3.86
CA ILE A 153 -10.04 -6.07 -5.16
C ILE A 153 -8.61 -6.58 -5.43
N GLY A 154 -7.70 -6.44 -4.46
CA GLY A 154 -6.35 -6.95 -4.59
C GLY A 154 -5.56 -6.87 -3.28
N GLU A 155 -4.55 -7.73 -3.21
CA GLU A 155 -3.58 -7.83 -2.11
C GLU A 155 -2.20 -8.11 -2.72
N LEU A 156 -1.22 -7.26 -2.40
CA LEU A 156 0.16 -7.36 -2.90
C LEU A 156 1.08 -7.38 -1.68
N ILE A 157 1.71 -8.53 -1.44
CA ILE A 157 2.63 -8.71 -0.31
C ILE A 157 3.91 -7.92 -0.59
N TRP A 158 4.36 -7.16 0.41
CA TRP A 158 5.67 -6.55 0.38
C TRP A 158 6.69 -7.44 1.11
N ASN A 159 7.71 -7.97 0.46
CA ASN A 159 8.06 -7.90 -0.97
C ASN A 159 8.12 -9.30 -1.59
N PHE A 160 8.38 -9.38 -2.89
CA PHE A 160 8.66 -10.64 -3.58
C PHE A 160 9.94 -11.32 -3.06
N ALA A 161 10.99 -10.54 -2.80
CA ALA A 161 12.27 -11.03 -2.31
C ALA A 161 13.03 -9.94 -1.56
N ASP A 162 13.97 -10.35 -0.72
CA ASP A 162 14.91 -9.43 -0.07
C ASP A 162 15.67 -8.60 -1.11
N PHE A 163 15.86 -7.32 -0.82
CA PHE A 163 16.55 -6.38 -1.71
C PHE A 163 17.45 -5.43 -0.90
N MET A 164 18.43 -4.84 -1.58
CA MET A 164 19.38 -3.92 -0.94
C MET A 164 18.76 -2.57 -0.65
N THR A 165 19.04 -2.02 0.53
CA THR A 165 18.70 -0.65 0.92
C THR A 165 19.97 0.11 1.33
N ASN A 166 19.86 1.43 1.48
CA ASN A 166 20.96 2.24 1.99
C ASN A 166 21.34 1.79 3.41
N GLN A 167 22.65 1.75 3.71
CA GLN A 167 23.11 1.48 5.06
C GLN A 167 22.67 2.64 5.99
N GLY A 168 21.85 2.32 6.99
CA GLY A 168 21.31 3.30 7.92
C GLY A 168 21.10 2.71 9.31
N LYS A 169 20.90 3.58 10.29
CA LYS A 169 20.51 3.18 11.66
C LYS A 169 19.05 2.73 11.72
N LEU A 170 18.24 3.08 10.71
CA LEU A 170 16.90 2.56 10.54
C LEU A 170 16.98 1.16 9.91
N VAL A 171 16.86 0.13 10.75
CA VAL A 171 16.17 -1.10 10.35
C VAL A 171 14.70 -0.76 10.54
N LEU A 172 14.05 -0.26 9.47
CA LEU A 172 12.59 -0.10 9.35
C LEU A 172 11.86 0.00 10.72
N ASN A 173 12.07 1.09 11.45
CA ASN A 173 11.43 1.35 12.74
C ASN A 173 11.30 2.87 12.90
N ASN A 174 10.06 3.37 12.68
CA ASN A 174 9.54 4.71 12.99
C ASN A 174 10.03 5.93 12.16
N SER A 175 9.15 6.37 11.24
CA SER A 175 8.89 7.77 10.75
C SER A 175 9.65 8.29 9.50
N PRO A 176 9.19 9.42 8.90
CA PRO A 176 8.21 9.59 7.83
C PRO A 176 8.84 9.61 6.43
N PHE A 177 9.98 8.94 6.24
CA PHE A 177 10.64 8.88 4.93
C PHE A 177 10.49 7.48 4.37
N SER A 178 9.42 7.33 3.57
CA SER A 178 9.23 6.24 2.63
C SER A 178 10.52 6.00 1.85
N LEU A 179 11.05 4.78 1.93
CA LEU A 179 12.10 4.35 1.03
C LEU A 179 11.45 4.19 -0.35
N GLN A 180 11.76 5.15 -1.23
CA GLN A 180 11.50 5.04 -2.65
C GLN A 180 12.15 3.75 -3.18
N ALA A 181 11.31 2.76 -3.49
CA ALA A 181 11.55 1.80 -4.55
C ALA A 181 10.79 2.25 -5.80
#